data_AF-A0A6A4HU95-F1
#
_entry.id   AF-A0A6A4HU95-F1
#
_cell.length_a   1.000
_cell.length_b   1.000
_cell.length_c   1.000
_cell.angle_alpha   90.00
_cell.angle_beta   90.00
_cell.angle_gamma   90.00
#
_symmetry.space_group_name_H-M   'P 1'
#
loop_
_entity.id
_entity.type
_entity.pdbx_description
1 polymer ?
#
loop_
_entity_poly.entity_id
_entity_poly.type
_entity_poly.pdbx_seq_one_letter_code
_entity_poly.pdbx_strand_id
1 'polypeptide(L)'
;MDDDEAELRNPFPSPPSHYTKYTSHNLNLLALLKERVPDTDLAFNQHEILKDQTDVPDWPLTLLEKPRVDWILKEQEPYYDVFGDRWFVKDKIPSLAELGGQQLYPEDPNVDRRPALQTILCSMLVTYSNLTSALLAPPPTASSTAPPEWQQHVEWITVLGQNLMAAANDLRPVQARGNLELMMRRQLELRKDETRAIHTQVKCDTLEARLGELRASAEDLKRTKSAEEPTIETVAAPDEPVPLTQEDLLRWAEEAG
;
A
#
# COMPACT_ATOMS: atom_id res chain seq x y z
N MET A 1 -14.88 14.71 -38.48
CA MET A 1 -14.82 14.22 -39.87
C MET A 1 -13.51 13.48 -40.09
N ASP A 2 -12.33 14.09 -39.88
CA ASP A 2 -11.06 13.36 -40.01
C ASP A 2 -10.69 12.50 -38.77
N ASP A 3 -11.02 12.94 -37.55
CA ASP A 3 -10.72 12.17 -36.32
C ASP A 3 -11.58 10.91 -36.20
N ASP A 4 -12.87 10.98 -36.57
CA ASP A 4 -13.82 9.85 -36.47
C ASP A 4 -13.42 8.65 -37.36
N GLU A 5 -12.77 8.92 -38.49
CA GLU A 5 -12.32 7.90 -39.45
C GLU A 5 -10.97 7.28 -39.05
N ALA A 6 -10.14 8.02 -38.30
CA ALA A 6 -8.88 7.54 -37.72
C ALA A 6 -9.11 6.64 -36.50
N GLU A 7 -10.14 6.93 -35.69
CA GLU A 7 -10.57 6.09 -34.55
C GLU A 7 -10.97 4.67 -34.98
N LEU A 8 -11.49 4.51 -36.21
CA LEU A 8 -11.85 3.22 -36.80
C LEU A 8 -10.66 2.35 -37.22
N ARG A 9 -9.44 2.91 -37.32
CA ARG A 9 -8.22 2.18 -37.68
C ARG A 9 -7.36 1.78 -36.48
N ASN A 10 -7.54 2.43 -35.33
CA ASN A 10 -6.77 2.16 -34.13
C ASN A 10 -7.54 1.20 -33.20
N PRO A 11 -6.97 0.05 -32.79
CA PRO A 11 -7.64 -0.86 -31.86
C PRO A 11 -7.82 -0.27 -30.45
N PHE A 12 -7.17 0.86 -30.14
CA PHE A 12 -7.31 1.56 -28.87
C PHE A 12 -8.10 2.86 -29.06
N PRO A 13 -9.11 3.12 -28.22
CA PRO A 13 -9.84 4.38 -28.26
C PRO A 13 -8.91 5.54 -27.92
N SER A 14 -9.14 6.69 -28.57
CA SER A 14 -8.51 7.96 -28.21
C SER A 14 -8.75 8.28 -26.73
N PRO A 15 -7.83 8.96 -26.05
CA PRO A 15 -8.12 9.50 -24.71
C PRO A 15 -9.32 10.45 -24.78
N PRO A 16 -10.11 10.58 -23.68
CA PRO A 16 -11.29 11.44 -23.66
C PRO A 16 -10.95 12.89 -24.02
N SER A 17 -11.74 13.53 -24.88
CA SER A 17 -11.48 14.89 -25.43
C SER A 17 -11.11 15.96 -24.39
N HIS A 18 -11.56 15.79 -23.15
CA HIS A 18 -11.22 16.64 -22.00
C HIS A 18 -9.73 16.67 -21.64
N TYR A 19 -8.91 15.69 -22.07
CA TYR A 19 -7.49 15.64 -21.71
C TYR A 19 -6.73 16.91 -22.16
N THR A 20 -7.11 17.49 -23.31
CA THR A 20 -6.53 18.73 -23.86
C THR A 20 -6.76 19.96 -22.97
N LYS A 21 -7.77 19.90 -22.10
CA LYS A 21 -8.14 21.00 -21.20
C LYS A 21 -7.25 21.08 -19.95
N TYR A 22 -6.50 20.01 -19.64
CA TYR A 22 -5.58 19.96 -18.50
C TYR A 22 -4.24 20.65 -18.82
N THR A 23 -4.27 21.98 -18.96
CA THR A 23 -3.08 22.81 -19.12
C THR A 23 -2.65 23.41 -17.78
N SER A 24 -1.35 23.74 -17.63
CA SER A 24 -0.84 24.43 -16.44
C SER A 24 -1.57 25.75 -16.17
N HIS A 25 -1.90 26.49 -17.23
CA HIS A 25 -2.68 27.72 -17.14
C HIS A 25 -4.09 27.46 -16.58
N ASN A 26 -4.83 26.50 -17.12
CA ASN A 26 -6.21 26.22 -16.67
C ASN A 26 -6.25 25.68 -15.24
N LEU A 27 -5.22 24.92 -14.82
CA LEU A 27 -5.08 24.45 -13.44
C LEU A 27 -4.80 25.61 -12.46
N ASN A 28 -4.00 26.59 -12.87
CA ASN A 28 -3.77 27.80 -12.07
C ASN A 28 -5.06 28.64 -11.97
N LEU A 29 -5.82 28.78 -13.06
CA LEU A 29 -7.13 29.44 -13.04
C LEU A 29 -8.11 28.71 -12.10
N LEU A 30 -8.13 27.38 -12.11
CA LEU A 30 -8.93 26.58 -11.17
C LEU A 30 -8.50 26.85 -9.72
N ALA A 31 -7.20 26.88 -9.43
CA ALA A 31 -6.69 27.15 -8.08
C ALA A 31 -7.11 28.55 -7.60
N LEU A 32 -7.01 29.56 -8.47
CA LEU A 32 -7.47 30.93 -8.18
C LEU A 32 -8.99 31.00 -7.98
N LEU A 33 -9.75 30.24 -8.78
CA LEU A 33 -11.21 30.16 -8.64
C LEU A 33 -11.60 29.56 -7.28
N LYS A 34 -10.88 28.53 -6.82
CA LYS A 34 -11.08 27.92 -5.49
C LYS A 34 -10.69 28.82 -4.32
N GLU A 35 -9.64 29.62 -4.49
CA GLU A 35 -9.25 30.61 -3.49
C GLU A 35 -10.31 31.69 -3.31
N ARG A 36 -10.91 32.14 -4.43
CA ARG A 36 -11.91 33.22 -4.45
C ARG A 36 -13.32 32.75 -4.08
N VAL A 37 -13.66 31.50 -4.39
CA VAL A 37 -14.95 30.89 -4.07
C VAL A 37 -14.72 29.55 -3.38
N PRO A 38 -14.83 29.49 -2.04
CA PRO A 38 -14.78 28.23 -1.33
C PRO A 38 -16.09 27.45 -1.53
N ASP A 39 -16.03 26.43 -2.40
CA ASP A 39 -16.84 25.20 -2.46
C ASP A 39 -18.37 25.29 -2.31
N THR A 40 -18.97 26.44 -2.59
CA THR A 40 -20.42 26.63 -2.49
C THR A 40 -20.93 27.17 -3.81
N ASP A 41 -21.82 26.39 -4.45
CA ASP A 41 -22.63 26.71 -5.63
C ASP A 41 -21.98 26.76 -7.03
N LEU A 42 -22.32 25.74 -7.82
CA LEU A 42 -21.92 25.48 -9.22
C LEU A 42 -22.55 26.45 -10.25
N ALA A 43 -23.03 27.62 -9.82
CA ALA A 43 -23.84 28.53 -10.64
C ALA A 43 -23.28 29.96 -10.72
N PHE A 44 -21.98 30.15 -10.48
CA PHE A 44 -21.35 31.46 -10.66
C PHE A 44 -20.75 31.61 -12.06
N ASN A 45 -20.94 32.79 -12.65
CA ASN A 45 -20.28 33.17 -13.89
C ASN A 45 -18.76 33.24 -13.64
N GLN A 46 -18.00 32.21 -14.05
CA GLN A 46 -16.54 32.14 -13.88
C GLN A 46 -15.82 33.36 -14.46
N HIS A 47 -16.35 33.91 -15.56
CA HIS A 47 -15.87 35.13 -16.20
C HIS A 47 -16.00 36.36 -15.31
N GLU A 48 -16.98 36.39 -14.38
CA GLU A 48 -17.14 37.51 -13.47
C GLU A 48 -16.17 37.46 -12.29
N ILE A 49 -15.77 36.26 -11.86
CA ILE A 49 -14.83 36.04 -10.75
C ILE A 49 -13.38 36.20 -11.22
N LEU A 50 -13.11 35.86 -12.48
CA LEU A 50 -11.79 35.88 -13.09
C LEU A 50 -11.62 37.02 -14.11
N LYS A 51 -12.34 38.14 -13.97
CA LYS A 51 -12.23 39.31 -14.87
C LYS A 51 -10.80 39.85 -15.01
N ASP A 52 -9.97 39.64 -13.98
CA ASP A 52 -8.58 40.10 -13.95
C ASP A 52 -7.62 39.22 -14.76
N GLN A 53 -8.07 38.05 -15.22
CA GLN A 53 -7.24 37.08 -15.94
C GLN A 53 -7.57 37.10 -17.42
N THR A 54 -6.53 36.89 -18.24
CA THR A 54 -6.66 36.75 -19.69
C THR A 54 -7.00 35.31 -20.06
N ASP A 55 -7.73 35.13 -21.16
CA ASP A 55 -8.02 33.82 -21.77
C ASP A 55 -8.81 32.82 -20.88
N VAL A 56 -9.78 33.33 -20.11
CA VAL A 56 -10.72 32.47 -19.37
C VAL A 56 -11.54 31.63 -20.36
N PRO A 57 -11.50 30.28 -20.27
CA PRO A 57 -12.23 29.43 -21.22
C PRO A 57 -13.75 29.50 -21.05
N ASP A 58 -14.51 29.28 -22.12
CA ASP A 58 -15.99 29.28 -22.09
C ASP A 58 -16.60 28.08 -21.33
N TRP A 59 -15.83 27.02 -21.13
CA TRP A 59 -16.26 25.80 -20.45
C TRP A 59 -15.98 25.87 -18.94
N PRO A 60 -16.77 25.20 -18.09
CA PRO A 60 -16.65 25.34 -16.64
C PRO A 60 -15.36 24.69 -16.11
N LEU A 61 -14.51 25.49 -15.44
CA LEU A 61 -13.25 25.02 -14.86
C LEU A 61 -13.41 23.86 -13.86
N THR A 62 -14.59 23.71 -13.26
CA THR A 62 -14.95 22.61 -12.35
C THR A 62 -14.84 21.22 -13.00
N LEU A 63 -14.85 21.13 -14.33
CA LEU A 63 -14.60 19.86 -15.04
C LEU A 63 -13.17 19.32 -14.85
N LEU A 64 -12.22 20.18 -14.47
CA LEU A 64 -10.85 19.76 -14.17
C LEU A 64 -10.70 19.14 -12.78
N GLU A 65 -11.76 19.17 -11.97
CA GLU A 65 -11.75 18.59 -10.64
C GLU A 65 -11.80 17.07 -10.68
N LYS A 66 -11.42 16.47 -9.55
CA LYS A 66 -11.59 15.03 -9.38
C LYS A 66 -13.09 14.71 -9.47
N PRO A 67 -13.47 13.68 -10.24
CA PRO A 67 -14.86 13.26 -10.29
C PRO A 67 -15.33 12.92 -8.88
N ARG A 68 -16.58 13.27 -8.57
CA ARG A 68 -17.19 12.93 -7.28
C ARG A 68 -17.21 11.41 -7.16
N VAL A 69 -16.66 10.85 -6.08
CA VAL A 69 -16.69 9.41 -5.77
C VAL A 69 -17.76 9.10 -4.74
N ASP A 70 -18.21 10.10 -3.99
CA ASP A 70 -19.15 9.94 -2.87
C ASP A 70 -20.52 9.40 -3.30
N TRP A 71 -20.94 9.62 -4.55
CA TRP A 71 -22.20 9.08 -5.05
C TRP A 71 -22.20 7.55 -5.11
N ILE A 72 -21.06 6.93 -5.40
CA ILE A 72 -20.91 5.47 -5.44
C ILE A 72 -21.17 4.89 -4.05
N LEU A 73 -20.72 5.59 -3.00
CA LEU A 73 -20.88 5.15 -1.61
C LEU A 73 -22.30 5.38 -1.04
N LYS A 74 -23.16 6.13 -1.74
CA LYS A 74 -24.57 6.37 -1.32
C LYS A 74 -25.48 5.20 -1.65
N GLU A 75 -25.09 4.35 -2.59
CA GLU A 75 -25.85 3.16 -2.93
C GLU A 75 -25.76 2.12 -1.82
N GLN A 76 -26.82 1.33 -1.64
CA GLN A 76 -26.89 0.28 -0.63
C GLN A 76 -25.78 -0.77 -0.82
N GLU A 77 -25.45 -1.05 -2.08
CA GLU A 77 -24.33 -1.90 -2.50
C GLU A 77 -23.45 -1.09 -3.45
N PRO A 78 -22.38 -0.45 -2.96
CA PRO A 78 -21.52 0.38 -3.80
C PRO A 78 -20.80 -0.49 -4.83
N TYR A 79 -20.98 -0.22 -6.12
CA TYR A 79 -20.32 -0.91 -7.22
C TYR A 79 -19.82 0.04 -8.30
N TYR A 80 -18.93 -0.44 -9.16
CA TYR A 80 -18.48 0.23 -10.37
C TYR A 80 -18.29 -0.82 -11.48
N ASP A 81 -18.65 -0.47 -12.71
CA ASP A 81 -18.54 -1.37 -13.84
C ASP A 81 -17.25 -1.10 -14.62
N VAL A 82 -16.52 -2.16 -14.96
CA VAL A 82 -15.25 -2.10 -15.71
C VAL A 82 -15.29 -3.14 -16.81
N PHE A 83 -15.18 -2.72 -18.07
CA PHE A 83 -15.18 -3.60 -19.26
C PHE A 83 -16.35 -4.60 -19.33
N GLY A 84 -17.52 -4.23 -18.79
CA GLY A 84 -18.72 -5.07 -18.77
C GLY A 84 -18.86 -5.93 -17.51
N ASP A 85 -17.85 -5.95 -16.63
CA ASP A 85 -17.91 -6.64 -15.34
C ASP A 85 -18.27 -5.67 -14.22
N ARG A 86 -19.14 -6.10 -13.32
CA ARG A 86 -19.53 -5.34 -12.13
C ARG A 86 -18.62 -5.67 -10.95
N TRP A 87 -17.98 -4.64 -10.41
CA TRP A 87 -17.09 -4.74 -9.25
C TRP A 87 -17.71 -4.05 -8.04
N PHE A 88 -17.82 -4.75 -6.92
CA PHE A 88 -18.31 -4.16 -5.68
C PHE A 88 -17.17 -3.48 -4.92
N VAL A 89 -17.41 -2.25 -4.43
CA VAL A 89 -16.42 -1.50 -3.64
C VAL A 89 -16.09 -2.21 -2.33
N LYS A 90 -17.08 -2.88 -1.73
CA LYS A 90 -16.87 -3.82 -0.62
C LYS A 90 -17.07 -5.22 -1.16
N ASP A 91 -15.97 -5.86 -1.51
CA ASP A 91 -15.98 -7.25 -1.94
C ASP A 91 -16.45 -8.14 -0.78
N LYS A 92 -17.58 -8.82 -0.98
CA LYS A 92 -18.10 -9.84 -0.07
C LYS A 92 -18.03 -11.16 -0.83
N ILE A 93 -17.30 -12.11 -0.27
CA ILE A 93 -17.31 -13.47 -0.78
C ILE A 93 -18.73 -14.01 -0.49
N PRO A 94 -19.52 -14.35 -1.52
CA PRO A 94 -20.86 -14.88 -1.31
C PRO A 94 -20.75 -16.22 -0.58
N SER A 95 -21.65 -16.44 0.36
CA SER A 95 -21.70 -17.71 1.09
C SER A 95 -22.13 -18.85 0.16
N LEU A 96 -21.77 -20.08 0.53
CA LEU A 96 -22.12 -21.25 -0.26
C LEU A 96 -23.65 -21.41 -0.37
N ALA A 97 -24.40 -21.05 0.68
CA ALA A 97 -25.86 -21.07 0.69
C ALA A 97 -26.48 -20.02 -0.24
N GLU A 98 -25.91 -18.82 -0.31
CA GLU A 98 -26.36 -17.76 -1.24
C GLU A 98 -26.14 -18.13 -2.70
N LEU A 99 -25.12 -18.95 -2.99
CA LEU A 99 -24.86 -19.52 -4.31
C LEU A 99 -25.73 -20.76 -4.63
N GLY A 100 -26.65 -21.13 -3.73
CA GLY A 100 -27.51 -22.32 -3.87
C GLY A 100 -26.77 -23.64 -3.63
N GLY A 101 -25.57 -23.61 -3.07
CA GLY A 101 -24.76 -24.79 -2.76
C GLY A 101 -25.14 -25.41 -1.40
N GLN A 102 -25.01 -26.73 -1.31
CA GLN A 102 -25.21 -27.45 -0.05
C GLN A 102 -23.97 -27.31 0.84
N GLN A 103 -24.11 -26.66 1.99
CA GLN A 103 -23.04 -26.56 2.97
C GLN A 103 -22.92 -27.82 3.84
N LEU A 104 -21.72 -28.39 3.89
CA LEU A 104 -21.38 -29.64 4.57
C LEU A 104 -20.53 -29.43 5.84
N TYR A 105 -20.22 -28.18 6.19
CA TYR A 105 -19.45 -27.82 7.38
C TYR A 105 -20.24 -26.83 8.26
N PRO A 106 -19.98 -26.77 9.58
CA PRO A 106 -20.71 -25.87 10.49
C PRO A 106 -20.64 -24.41 10.06
N GLU A 107 -21.78 -23.72 10.06
CA GLU A 107 -21.86 -22.28 9.77
C GLU A 107 -21.19 -21.44 10.86
N ASP A 108 -21.33 -21.84 12.13
CA ASP A 108 -20.79 -21.12 13.28
C ASP A 108 -19.25 -20.99 13.17
N PRO A 109 -18.71 -19.76 13.08
CA PRO A 109 -17.27 -19.50 13.05
C PRO A 109 -16.53 -19.95 14.31
N ASN A 110 -17.23 -20.16 15.43
CA ASN A 110 -16.61 -20.55 16.71
C ASN A 110 -16.36 -22.06 16.81
N VAL A 111 -16.91 -22.86 15.90
CA VAL A 111 -16.75 -24.31 15.89
C VAL A 111 -15.55 -24.69 15.04
N ASP A 112 -14.75 -25.66 15.51
CA ASP A 112 -13.62 -26.19 14.73
C ASP A 112 -14.12 -26.89 13.46
N ARG A 113 -13.79 -26.30 12.30
CA ARG A 113 -14.19 -26.80 10.98
C ARG A 113 -13.27 -27.91 10.46
N ARG A 114 -12.07 -28.07 11.02
CA ARG A 114 -11.07 -29.08 10.58
C ARG A 114 -11.62 -30.51 10.47
N PRO A 115 -12.35 -31.06 11.46
CA PRO A 115 -12.89 -32.43 11.34
C PRO A 115 -13.90 -32.57 10.20
N ALA A 116 -14.74 -31.56 9.96
CA ALA A 116 -15.69 -31.56 8.86
C ALA A 116 -14.96 -31.52 7.51
N LEU A 117 -13.97 -30.64 7.36
CA LEU A 117 -13.16 -30.53 6.14
C LEU A 117 -12.36 -31.81 5.85
N GLN A 118 -11.82 -32.44 6.89
CA GLN A 118 -11.15 -33.74 6.74
C GLN A 118 -12.12 -34.81 6.27
N THR A 119 -13.35 -34.83 6.80
CA THR A 119 -14.40 -35.77 6.38
C THR A 119 -14.80 -35.53 4.92
N ILE A 120 -14.94 -34.26 4.52
CA ILE A 120 -15.24 -33.86 3.14
C ILE A 120 -14.11 -34.32 2.20
N LEU A 121 -12.85 -34.11 2.57
CA LEU A 121 -11.69 -34.56 1.79
C LEU A 121 -11.65 -36.09 1.64
N CYS A 122 -11.83 -36.82 2.74
CA CYS A 122 -11.92 -38.27 2.71
C CYS A 122 -13.06 -38.74 1.81
N SER A 123 -14.23 -38.11 1.92
CA SER A 123 -15.39 -38.43 1.07
C SER A 123 -15.09 -38.15 -0.39
N MET A 124 -14.40 -37.05 -0.73
CA MET A 124 -14.00 -36.71 -2.09
C MET A 124 -13.05 -37.75 -2.68
N LEU A 125 -12.08 -38.24 -1.90
CA LEU A 125 -11.17 -39.30 -2.33
C LEU A 125 -11.89 -40.63 -2.57
N VAL A 126 -12.83 -41.00 -1.70
CA VAL A 126 -13.66 -42.20 -1.87
C VAL A 126 -14.54 -42.08 -3.10
N THR A 127 -15.25 -40.96 -3.28
CA THR A 127 -16.08 -40.71 -4.47
C THR A 127 -15.25 -40.72 -5.75
N TYR A 128 -14.02 -40.20 -5.72
CA TYR A 128 -13.11 -40.28 -6.86
C TYR A 128 -12.72 -41.74 -7.19
N SER A 129 -12.42 -42.56 -6.18
CA SER A 129 -12.13 -43.98 -6.41
C SER A 129 -13.34 -44.73 -7.00
N ASN A 130 -14.55 -44.42 -6.53
CA ASN A 130 -15.79 -44.97 -7.07
C ASN A 130 -16.04 -44.48 -8.50
N LEU A 131 -15.78 -43.20 -8.79
CA LEU A 131 -15.84 -42.65 -10.14
C LEU A 131 -14.92 -43.44 -11.10
N THR A 132 -13.66 -43.66 -10.72
CA THR A 132 -12.73 -44.43 -11.56
C THR A 132 -13.20 -45.86 -11.80
N SER A 133 -13.84 -46.46 -10.80
CA SER A 133 -14.43 -47.81 -10.93
C SER A 133 -15.66 -47.80 -11.85
N ALA A 134 -16.53 -46.79 -11.72
CA ALA A 134 -17.72 -46.61 -12.56
C ALA A 134 -17.38 -46.32 -14.03
N LEU A 135 -16.25 -45.66 -14.30
CA LEU A 135 -15.75 -45.43 -15.66
C LEU A 135 -15.23 -46.71 -16.34
N LEU A 136 -14.82 -47.70 -15.56
CA LEU A 136 -14.41 -49.02 -16.07
C LEU A 136 -15.60 -49.97 -16.26
N ALA A 137 -16.80 -49.59 -15.81
CA ALA A 137 -18.02 -50.37 -15.99
C ALA A 137 -18.39 -50.42 -17.49
N PRO A 138 -19.02 -51.53 -17.94
CA PRO A 138 -19.47 -51.64 -19.33
C PRO A 138 -20.43 -50.50 -19.69
N PRO A 139 -20.38 -49.98 -20.93
CA PRO A 139 -21.22 -48.87 -21.34
C PRO A 139 -22.71 -49.23 -21.20
N PRO A 140 -23.56 -48.27 -20.79
CA PRO A 140 -24.99 -48.51 -20.61
C PRO A 140 -25.58 -49.02 -21.92
N THR A 141 -26.35 -50.12 -21.85
CA THR A 141 -27.07 -50.66 -23.00
C THR A 141 -28.15 -49.67 -23.46
N ALA A 142 -28.48 -49.66 -24.75
CA ALA A 142 -29.45 -48.74 -25.35
C ALA A 142 -30.87 -48.78 -24.74
N SER A 143 -31.15 -49.75 -23.87
CA SER A 143 -32.41 -49.89 -23.12
C SER A 143 -32.38 -49.21 -21.74
N SER A 144 -31.23 -48.73 -21.26
CA SER A 144 -31.10 -48.07 -19.96
C SER A 144 -31.49 -46.60 -20.07
N THR A 145 -32.57 -46.20 -19.39
CA THR A 145 -32.99 -44.81 -19.23
C THR A 145 -32.37 -44.12 -18.01
N ALA A 146 -31.63 -44.85 -17.17
CA ALA A 146 -30.98 -44.31 -15.99
C ALA A 146 -29.70 -43.57 -16.36
N PRO A 147 -29.41 -42.41 -15.74
CA PRO A 147 -28.14 -41.71 -15.96
C PRO A 147 -26.97 -42.60 -15.52
N PRO A 148 -25.82 -42.52 -16.21
CA PRO A 148 -24.64 -43.29 -15.82
C PRO A 148 -24.18 -42.96 -14.40
N GLU A 149 -23.73 -43.97 -13.65
CA GLU A 149 -23.28 -43.81 -12.26
C GLU A 149 -22.13 -42.80 -12.11
N TRP A 150 -21.24 -42.71 -13.11
CA TRP A 150 -20.14 -41.74 -13.11
C TRP A 150 -20.64 -40.29 -13.03
N GLN A 151 -21.82 -39.98 -13.59
CA GLN A 151 -22.38 -38.63 -13.57
C GLN A 151 -22.70 -38.19 -12.14
N GLN A 152 -23.31 -39.09 -11.36
CA GLN A 152 -23.62 -38.85 -9.95
C GLN A 152 -22.35 -38.62 -9.13
N HIS A 153 -21.28 -39.40 -9.38
CA HIS A 153 -20.01 -39.22 -8.70
C HIS A 153 -19.37 -37.85 -9.03
N VAL A 154 -19.47 -37.38 -10.28
CA VAL A 154 -18.98 -36.04 -10.68
C VAL A 154 -19.76 -34.92 -10.01
N GLU A 155 -21.08 -35.04 -9.90
CA GLU A 155 -21.93 -34.07 -9.19
C GLU A 155 -21.51 -33.97 -7.71
N TRP A 156 -21.32 -35.11 -7.04
CA TRP A 156 -20.84 -35.12 -5.65
C TRP A 156 -19.43 -34.53 -5.50
N ILE A 157 -18.49 -34.85 -6.40
CA ILE A 157 -17.15 -34.26 -6.38
C ILE A 157 -17.22 -32.73 -6.53
N THR A 158 -18.13 -32.25 -7.38
CA THR A 158 -18.35 -30.80 -7.56
C THR A 158 -18.83 -30.15 -6.28
N VAL A 159 -19.82 -30.74 -5.60
CA VAL A 159 -20.34 -30.24 -4.30
C VAL A 159 -19.26 -30.27 -3.22
N LEU A 160 -18.50 -31.37 -3.12
CA LEU A 160 -17.42 -31.50 -2.13
C LEU A 160 -16.30 -30.50 -2.39
N GLY A 161 -15.94 -30.28 -3.66
CA GLY A 161 -14.94 -29.29 -4.06
C GLY A 161 -15.38 -27.86 -3.76
N GLN A 162 -16.63 -27.50 -4.06
CA GLN A 162 -17.21 -26.20 -3.71
C GLN A 162 -17.17 -25.94 -2.20
N ASN A 163 -17.48 -26.95 -1.38
CA ASN A 163 -17.40 -26.85 0.08
C ASN A 163 -15.98 -26.59 0.58
N LEU A 164 -14.98 -27.30 0.03
CA LEU A 164 -13.57 -27.07 0.39
C LEU A 164 -13.10 -25.66 -0.02
N MET A 165 -13.48 -25.20 -1.21
CA MET A 165 -13.15 -23.86 -1.69
C MET A 165 -13.81 -22.77 -0.83
N ALA A 166 -15.09 -22.91 -0.50
CA ALA A 166 -15.81 -21.97 0.35
C ALA A 166 -15.17 -21.87 1.74
N ALA A 167 -14.88 -23.01 2.37
CA ALA A 167 -14.23 -23.02 3.68
C ALA A 167 -12.81 -22.42 3.65
N ALA A 168 -12.05 -22.63 2.57
CA ALA A 168 -10.75 -21.99 2.39
C ALA A 168 -10.88 -20.47 2.19
N ASN A 169 -11.91 -20.02 1.48
CA ASN A 169 -12.19 -18.61 1.28
C ASN A 169 -12.54 -17.91 2.60
N ASP A 170 -13.32 -18.56 3.48
CA ASP A 170 -13.63 -18.06 4.81
C ASP A 170 -12.39 -17.87 5.71
N LEU A 171 -11.32 -18.63 5.47
CA LEU A 171 -10.06 -18.52 6.22
C LEU A 171 -9.16 -17.36 5.75
N ARG A 172 -9.41 -16.76 4.58
CA ARG A 172 -8.55 -15.69 4.03
C ARG A 172 -8.40 -14.47 4.95
N PRO A 173 -9.46 -13.94 5.60
CA PRO A 173 -9.30 -12.80 6.51
C PRO A 173 -8.45 -13.14 7.74
N VAL A 174 -8.57 -14.36 8.28
CA VAL A 174 -7.77 -14.83 9.42
C VAL A 174 -6.30 -15.00 8.99
N GLN A 175 -6.06 -15.58 7.83
CA GLN A 175 -4.72 -15.70 7.25
C GLN A 175 -4.06 -14.33 7.04
N ALA A 176 -4.79 -13.36 6.50
CA ALA A 176 -4.29 -12.00 6.29
C ALA A 176 -3.86 -11.33 7.61
N ARG A 177 -4.66 -11.50 8.67
CA ARG A 177 -4.31 -11.01 10.03
C ARG A 177 -3.06 -11.70 10.58
N GLY A 178 -2.99 -13.02 10.47
CA GLY A 178 -1.80 -13.78 10.92
C GLY A 178 -0.53 -13.40 10.15
N ASN A 179 -0.65 -13.16 8.84
CA ASN A 179 0.47 -12.70 8.02
C ASN A 179 0.93 -11.29 8.42
N LEU A 180 -0.02 -10.37 8.68
CA LEU A 180 0.28 -9.03 9.17
C LEU A 180 0.99 -9.07 10.53
N GLU A 181 0.49 -9.88 11.47
CA GLU A 181 1.11 -10.07 12.78
C GLU A 181 2.55 -10.60 12.66
N LEU A 182 2.77 -11.60 11.80
CA LEU A 182 4.10 -12.13 11.53
C LEU A 182 5.03 -11.07 10.93
N MET A 183 4.54 -10.28 9.96
CA MET A 183 5.29 -9.18 9.37
C MET A 183 5.69 -8.15 10.42
N MET A 184 4.77 -7.76 11.29
CA MET A 184 5.02 -6.78 12.36
C MET A 184 6.02 -7.31 13.40
N ARG A 185 5.92 -8.58 13.79
CA ARG A 185 6.90 -9.22 14.67
C ARG A 185 8.30 -9.22 14.06
N ARG A 186 8.41 -9.58 12.78
CA ARG A 186 9.67 -9.54 12.05
C ARG A 186 10.24 -8.12 11.98
N GLN A 187 9.40 -7.11 11.76
CA GLN A 187 9.84 -5.71 11.77
C GLN A 187 10.39 -5.31 13.15
N LEU A 188 9.73 -5.70 14.24
CA LEU A 188 10.22 -5.42 15.59
C LEU A 188 11.55 -6.11 15.89
N GLU A 189 11.72 -7.36 15.45
CA GLU A 189 12.98 -8.09 15.59
C GLU A 189 14.11 -7.40 14.85
N LEU A 190 13.90 -7.03 13.57
CA LEU A 190 14.87 -6.27 12.78
C LEU A 190 15.25 -4.95 13.45
N ARG A 191 14.27 -4.19 13.98
CA ARG A 191 14.57 -2.93 14.70
C ARG A 191 15.38 -3.16 15.97
N LYS A 192 15.12 -4.25 16.70
CA LYS A 192 15.90 -4.62 17.90
C LYS A 192 17.33 -4.99 17.52
N ASP A 193 17.51 -5.75 16.44
CA ASP A 193 18.83 -6.11 15.93
C ASP A 193 19.62 -4.90 15.44
N GLU A 194 18.99 -4.00 14.67
CA GLU A 194 19.59 -2.72 14.27
C GLU A 194 20.04 -1.91 15.50
N THR A 195 19.19 -1.81 16.52
CA THR A 195 19.52 -1.08 17.76
C THR A 195 20.68 -1.74 18.50
N ARG A 196 20.67 -3.08 18.61
CA ARG A 196 21.77 -3.84 19.20
C ARG A 196 23.06 -3.61 18.44
N ALA A 197 23.06 -3.73 17.11
CA ALA A 197 24.24 -3.51 16.28
C ALA A 197 24.79 -2.07 16.39
N ILE A 198 23.91 -1.07 16.46
CA ILE A 198 24.32 0.32 16.69
C ILE A 198 24.98 0.48 18.06
N HIS A 199 24.40 -0.11 19.12
CA HIS A 199 24.96 -0.06 20.48
C HIS A 199 26.31 -0.79 20.57
N THR A 200 26.36 -2.06 20.13
CA THR A 200 27.51 -2.95 20.40
C THR A 200 28.62 -2.86 19.37
N GLN A 201 28.34 -2.57 18.10
CA GLN A 201 29.34 -2.71 17.03
C GLN A 201 29.79 -1.39 16.41
N VAL A 202 28.92 -0.39 16.25
CA VAL A 202 29.21 0.73 15.33
C VAL A 202 29.40 2.08 15.99
N LYS A 203 28.72 2.40 17.10
CA LYS A 203 28.71 3.77 17.62
C LYS A 203 29.08 3.93 19.09
N CYS A 204 28.40 3.29 20.04
CA CYS A 204 28.63 3.66 21.45
C CYS A 204 29.94 3.07 21.98
N ASP A 205 30.08 1.75 21.99
CA ASP A 205 31.23 1.10 22.62
C ASP A 205 32.56 1.41 21.91
N THR A 206 32.52 1.50 20.58
CA THR A 206 33.70 1.81 19.76
C THR A 206 34.08 3.29 19.81
N LEU A 207 33.12 4.23 19.81
CA LEU A 207 33.43 5.64 20.00
C LEU A 207 33.87 5.92 21.44
N GLU A 208 33.26 5.30 22.43
CA GLU A 208 33.63 5.46 23.84
C GLU A 208 35.05 4.93 24.09
N ALA A 209 35.41 3.78 23.53
CA ALA A 209 36.77 3.26 23.57
C ALA A 209 37.78 4.23 22.92
N ARG A 210 37.49 4.73 21.71
CA ARG A 210 38.36 5.69 21.01
C ARG A 210 38.47 7.03 21.74
N LEU A 211 37.38 7.53 22.31
CA LEU A 211 37.40 8.75 23.12
C LEU A 211 38.22 8.55 24.40
N GLY A 212 38.16 7.37 25.01
CA GLY A 212 39.01 6.99 26.14
C GLY A 212 40.50 7.02 25.79
N GLU A 213 40.88 6.43 24.65
CA GLU A 213 42.27 6.44 24.15
C GLU A 213 42.78 7.85 23.86
N LEU A 214 41.96 8.70 23.21
CA LEU A 214 42.32 10.10 22.94
C LEU A 214 42.46 10.91 24.22
N ARG A 215 41.58 10.70 25.21
CA ARG A 215 41.67 11.35 26.51
C ARG A 215 42.93 10.95 27.27
N ALA A 216 43.24 9.66 27.29
CA ALA A 216 44.49 9.16 27.90
C ALA A 216 45.72 9.77 27.22
N SER A 217 45.73 9.82 25.88
CA SER A 217 46.82 10.41 25.10
C SER A 217 46.97 11.93 25.36
N ALA A 218 45.86 12.65 25.53
CA ALA A 218 45.86 14.08 25.85
C ALA A 218 46.38 14.37 27.27
N GLU A 219 46.03 13.52 28.25
CA GLU A 219 46.59 13.64 29.61
C GLU A 219 48.10 13.35 29.64
N ASP A 220 48.57 12.39 28.84
CA ASP A 220 49.99 12.06 28.74
C ASP A 220 50.80 13.18 28.07
N LEU A 221 50.24 13.84 27.04
CA LEU A 221 50.81 15.05 26.43
C LEU A 221 50.87 16.23 27.41
N LYS A 222 49.85 16.40 28.24
CA LYS A 222 49.82 17.46 29.26
C LYS A 222 50.89 17.21 30.33
N ARG A 223 51.06 15.95 30.73
CA ARG A 223 52.07 15.53 31.72
C ARG A 223 53.50 15.65 31.21
N THR A 224 53.74 15.40 29.92
CA THR A 224 55.05 15.61 29.28
C THR A 224 55.37 17.09 29.09
N LYS A 225 54.39 17.94 28.74
CA LYS A 225 54.57 19.41 28.71
C LYS A 225 54.87 20.02 30.07
N SER A 226 54.36 19.46 31.16
CA SER A 226 54.73 19.88 32.52
C SER A 226 56.10 19.38 32.99
N ALA A 227 56.76 18.51 32.21
CA ALA A 227 58.09 17.98 32.50
C ALA A 227 59.22 18.64 31.68
N GLU A 228 58.90 19.33 30.58
CA GLU A 228 59.81 20.18 29.81
C GLU A 228 59.55 21.67 30.09
N GLU A 229 59.91 22.15 31.28
CA GLU A 229 60.28 23.55 31.44
C GLU A 229 61.82 23.67 31.39
N PRO A 230 62.41 24.33 30.38
CA PRO A 230 63.79 24.75 30.46
C PRO A 230 63.89 26.04 31.29
N THR A 231 64.79 26.02 32.26
CA THR A 231 65.32 27.19 32.95
C THR A 231 65.94 28.17 31.93
N ILE A 232 65.54 29.45 31.95
CA ILE A 232 66.40 30.67 31.95
C ILE A 232 65.62 31.93 31.49
N GLU A 233 65.75 32.97 32.31
CA GLU A 233 65.66 34.43 32.08
C GLU A 233 64.32 35.14 31.84
N THR A 234 64.05 36.04 32.80
CA THR A 234 63.13 37.17 32.80
C THR A 234 63.20 38.03 31.54
N VAL A 235 62.12 38.04 30.75
CA VAL A 235 61.71 39.17 29.91
C VAL A 235 60.18 39.30 29.99
N ALA A 236 59.74 40.55 30.03
CA ALA A 236 58.40 41.12 30.13
C ALA A 236 57.17 40.26 29.77
N ALA A 237 56.09 40.52 30.53
CA ALA A 237 54.73 40.01 30.32
C ALA A 237 54.26 40.13 28.85
N PRO A 238 53.61 39.10 28.28
CA PRO A 238 52.87 39.24 27.04
C PRO A 238 51.44 39.71 27.31
N ASP A 239 50.96 40.49 26.33
CA ASP A 239 49.77 41.32 26.30
C ASP A 239 48.45 40.69 26.79
N GLU A 240 47.62 41.57 27.36
CA GLU A 240 46.20 41.34 27.64
C GLU A 240 45.44 40.82 26.40
N PRO A 241 44.41 39.98 26.56
CA PRO A 241 43.58 39.54 25.46
C PRO A 241 42.87 40.74 24.83
N VAL A 242 43.19 41.04 23.57
CA VAL A 242 42.51 42.06 22.76
C VAL A 242 41.00 41.78 22.78
N PRO A 243 40.16 42.77 23.16
CA PRO A 243 38.72 42.57 23.18
C PRO A 243 38.22 42.39 21.74
N LEU A 244 37.63 41.23 21.46
CA LEU A 244 36.95 40.95 20.20
C LEU A 244 35.88 42.01 19.95
N THR A 245 36.05 42.78 18.87
CA THR A 245 35.10 43.82 18.52
C THR A 245 33.96 43.25 17.69
N GLN A 246 32.82 43.93 17.68
CA GLN A 246 31.64 43.51 16.90
C GLN A 246 31.93 43.39 15.40
N GLU A 247 32.93 44.11 14.90
CA GLU A 247 33.42 44.02 13.52
C GLU A 247 34.09 42.67 13.22
N ASP A 248 34.81 42.09 14.18
CA ASP A 248 35.46 40.79 14.04
C ASP A 248 34.43 39.65 13.96
N LEU A 249 33.32 39.77 14.71
CA LEU A 249 32.21 38.81 14.67
C LEU A 249 31.43 38.87 13.34
N LEU A 250 31.29 40.07 12.76
CA LEU A 250 30.61 40.24 11.48
C LEU A 250 31.43 39.66 10.33
N ARG A 251 32.76 39.84 10.35
CA ARG A 251 33.65 39.21 9.36
C ARG A 251 33.60 37.69 9.41
N TRP A 252 33.60 37.11 10.60
CA TRP A 252 33.50 35.65 10.75
C TRP A 252 32.16 35.10 10.23
N ALA A 253 31.07 35.83 10.41
CA ALA A 253 29.75 35.42 9.91
C ALA A 253 29.64 35.46 8.38
N GLU A 254 30.37 36.37 7.72
CA GLU A 254 30.43 36.43 6.25
C GLU A 254 31.30 35.33 5.63
N GLU A 255 32.33 34.86 6.33
CA GLU A 255 33.20 33.77 5.85
C GLU A 255 32.60 32.36 6.03
N ALA A 256 31.57 32.23 6.86
CA ALA A 256 30.93 30.95 7.19
C ALA A 256 29.61 30.67 6.44
N GLY A 257 29.20 31.56 5.53
CA GLY A 257 28.04 31.39 4.64
C GLY A 257 28.44 30.98 3.23
#